data_AF-A0A1F3IWL1-F1
#
_entry.id   AF-A0A1F3IWL1-F1
#
_cell.length_a   1.000
_cell.length_b   1.000
_cell.length_c   1.000
_cell.angle_alpha   90.00
_cell.angle_beta   90.00
_cell.angle_gamma   90.00
#
_symmetry.space_group_name_H-M   'P 1'
#
loop_
_entity.id
_entity.type
_entity.pdbx_description
1 polymer ?
#
loop_
_entity_poly.entity_id
_entity_poly.type
_entity_poly.pdbx_seq_one_letter_code
_entity_poly.pdbx_strand_id
1 'polypeptide(L)'
;MKPAKAFYPFAAWLIRLTMLLFTYVFFFETIRAFDYNSVEFYIASAFAIFSVLVLVGGFLSKPAMTVVSAFFLFGLSVYQLIIHFSEKPDTITVAYMLSISAMLVLFSVGNKK
;
A
#
# COMPACT_ATOMS: atom_id res chain seq x y z
N MET A 1 -12.83 -26.00 14.04
CA MET A 1 -12.91 -25.00 12.94
C MET A 1 -12.99 -23.62 13.58
N LYS A 2 -12.18 -22.62 13.14
CA LYS A 2 -12.29 -21.25 13.65
C LYS A 2 -13.02 -20.42 12.58
N PRO A 3 -14.37 -20.23 12.66
CA PRO A 3 -15.19 -19.75 11.54
C PRO A 3 -14.74 -18.41 10.97
N ALA A 4 -14.20 -17.51 11.80
CA ALA A 4 -13.67 -16.22 11.35
C ALA A 4 -12.45 -16.32 10.41
N LYS A 5 -11.69 -17.42 10.44
CA LYS A 5 -10.53 -17.60 9.54
C LYS A 5 -10.92 -17.70 8.06
N ALA A 6 -12.15 -18.09 7.76
CA ALA A 6 -12.65 -18.15 6.38
C ALA A 6 -12.70 -16.77 5.70
N PHE A 7 -12.75 -15.68 6.47
CA PHE A 7 -12.77 -14.31 5.94
C PHE A 7 -11.38 -13.76 5.64
N TYR A 8 -10.30 -14.45 6.00
CA TYR A 8 -8.94 -13.96 5.78
C TYR A 8 -8.65 -13.64 4.30
N PRO A 9 -8.98 -14.51 3.32
CA PRO A 9 -8.74 -14.20 1.91
C PRO A 9 -9.49 -12.95 1.44
N PHE A 10 -10.71 -12.74 1.95
CA PHE A 10 -11.52 -11.57 1.63
C PHE A 10 -10.90 -10.30 2.24
N ALA A 11 -10.50 -10.32 3.51
CA ALA A 11 -9.82 -9.21 4.17
C ALA A 11 -8.51 -8.84 3.46
N ALA A 12 -7.72 -9.84 3.08
CA ALA A 12 -6.49 -9.62 2.35
C ALA A 12 -6.77 -9.01 0.96
N TRP A 13 -7.85 -9.41 0.29
CA TRP A 13 -8.30 -8.79 -0.97
C TRP A 13 -8.70 -7.34 -0.78
N LEU A 14 -9.44 -7.04 0.28
CA LEU A 14 -9.86 -5.69 0.60
C LEU A 14 -8.65 -4.79 0.85
N ILE A 15 -7.63 -5.26 1.57
CA ILE A 15 -6.37 -4.51 1.76
C ILE A 15 -5.72 -4.15 0.42
N ARG A 16 -5.65 -5.10 -0.53
CA ARG A 16 -5.05 -4.85 -1.86
C ARG A 16 -5.83 -3.77 -2.63
N LEU A 17 -7.15 -3.87 -2.63
CA LEU A 17 -8.02 -2.90 -3.29
C LEU A 17 -7.91 -1.51 -2.63
N THR A 18 -7.93 -1.46 -1.30
CA THR A 18 -7.76 -0.22 -0.54
C THR A 18 -6.41 0.42 -0.83
N MET A 19 -5.34 -0.35 -0.99
CA MET A 19 -4.03 0.21 -1.31
C MET A 19 -3.97 0.84 -2.71
N LEU A 20 -4.67 0.25 -3.68
CA LEU A 20 -4.82 0.84 -5.01
C LEU A 20 -5.61 2.16 -4.95
N LEU A 21 -6.73 2.17 -4.23
CA LEU A 21 -7.56 3.37 -4.05
C LEU A 21 -6.83 4.46 -3.26
N PHE A 22 -6.11 4.08 -2.21
CA PHE A 22 -5.24 4.97 -1.45
C PHE A 22 -4.24 5.65 -2.38
N THR A 23 -3.57 4.87 -3.23
CA THR A 23 -2.60 5.42 -4.16
C THR A 23 -3.25 6.39 -5.16
N TYR A 24 -4.42 6.04 -5.68
CA TYR A 24 -5.17 6.91 -6.57
C TYR A 24 -5.56 8.23 -5.88
N VAL A 25 -6.12 8.18 -4.67
CA VAL A 25 -6.59 9.39 -3.97
C VAL A 25 -5.44 10.34 -3.63
N PHE A 26 -4.29 9.81 -3.18
CA PHE A 26 -3.19 10.65 -2.68
C PHE A 26 -2.18 11.06 -3.75
N PHE A 27 -2.01 10.28 -4.82
CA PHE A 27 -0.89 10.45 -5.75
C PHE A 27 -1.31 10.63 -7.22
N PHE A 28 -2.60 10.54 -7.56
CA PHE A 28 -3.03 10.63 -8.96
C PHE A 28 -2.69 11.97 -9.62
N GLU A 29 -2.92 13.09 -8.93
CA GLU A 29 -2.59 14.41 -9.49
C GLU A 29 -1.08 14.58 -9.69
N THR A 30 -0.26 14.10 -8.75
CA THR A 30 1.21 14.10 -8.89
C THR A 30 1.67 13.28 -10.09
N ILE A 31 1.09 12.09 -10.32
CA ILE A 31 1.41 11.24 -11.48
C ILE A 31 0.96 11.92 -12.78
N ARG A 32 -0.24 12.52 -12.77
CA ARG A 32 -0.82 13.18 -13.94
C ARG A 32 -0.05 14.44 -14.37
N ALA A 33 0.69 15.06 -13.46
CA ALA A 33 1.53 16.22 -13.78
C ALA A 33 2.74 15.88 -14.66
N PHE A 34 3.19 14.61 -14.69
CA PHE A 34 4.34 14.14 -15.47
C PHE A 34 5.62 14.98 -15.29
N ASP A 35 5.86 15.48 -14.08
CA ASP A 35 7.05 16.25 -13.76
C ASP A 35 8.23 15.33 -13.42
N TYR A 36 9.01 14.96 -14.44
CA TYR A 36 10.18 14.09 -14.31
C TYR A 36 11.34 14.73 -13.53
N ASN A 37 11.28 16.02 -13.19
CA ASN A 37 12.30 16.67 -12.35
C ASN A 37 11.92 16.61 -10.86
N SER A 38 10.68 16.24 -10.53
CA SER A 38 10.19 16.20 -9.15
C SER A 38 10.47 14.86 -8.48
N VAL A 39 11.06 14.89 -7.29
CA VAL A 39 11.22 13.70 -6.43
C VAL A 39 9.86 13.11 -6.04
N GLU A 40 8.86 13.97 -5.84
CA GLU A 40 7.50 13.53 -5.49
C GLU A 40 6.86 12.70 -6.61
N PHE A 41 7.14 13.03 -7.88
CA PHE A 41 6.68 12.25 -9.02
C PHE A 41 7.21 10.82 -8.99
N TYR A 42 8.49 10.63 -8.65
CA TYR A 42 9.08 9.29 -8.55
C TYR A 42 8.51 8.50 -7.36
N ILE A 43 8.28 9.16 -6.23
CA ILE A 43 7.64 8.53 -5.05
C ILE A 43 6.21 8.11 -5.39
N ALA A 44 5.43 9.01 -5.99
CA ALA A 44 4.06 8.76 -6.44
C ALA A 44 4.00 7.61 -7.46
N SER A 45 4.93 7.58 -8.41
CA SER A 45 5.08 6.51 -9.39
C SER A 45 5.42 5.17 -8.74
N ALA A 46 6.31 5.17 -7.74
CA ALA A 46 6.63 3.96 -6.98
C ALA A 46 5.41 3.41 -6.24
N PHE A 47 4.63 4.28 -5.57
CA PHE A 47 3.34 3.88 -4.97
C PHE A 47 2.40 3.27 -6.02
N ALA A 48 2.26 3.89 -7.19
CA ALA A 48 1.40 3.38 -8.26
C ALA A 48 1.83 2.01 -8.77
N ILE A 49 3.12 1.84 -9.07
CA ILE A 49 3.66 0.57 -9.57
C ILE A 49 3.47 -0.53 -8.52
N PHE A 50 3.90 -0.30 -7.27
CA PHE A 50 3.84 -1.34 -6.25
C PHE A 50 2.42 -1.64 -5.78
N SER A 51 1.50 -0.67 -5.76
CA SER A 51 0.09 -0.94 -5.43
C SER A 51 -0.57 -1.83 -6.48
N VAL A 52 -0.29 -1.61 -7.76
CA VAL A 52 -0.72 -2.50 -8.85
C VAL A 52 -0.07 -3.88 -8.70
N LEU A 53 1.23 -3.97 -8.41
CA LEU A 53 1.92 -5.25 -8.23
C LEU A 53 1.38 -6.05 -7.04
N VAL A 54 1.03 -5.40 -5.92
CA VAL A 54 0.37 -6.05 -4.78
C VAL A 54 -0.98 -6.66 -5.20
N LEU A 55 -1.76 -5.95 -6.01
CA LEU A 55 -3.05 -6.41 -6.52
C LEU A 55 -2.89 -7.61 -7.46
N VAL A 56 -2.01 -7.48 -8.46
CA VAL A 56 -1.69 -8.56 -9.41
C VAL A 56 -1.07 -9.76 -8.70
N GLY A 57 -0.29 -9.54 -7.64
CA GLY A 57 0.30 -10.58 -6.80
C GLY A 57 -0.74 -11.43 -6.10
N GLY A 58 -1.86 -10.81 -5.70
CA GLY A 58 -3.05 -11.50 -5.23
C GLY A 58 -3.72 -12.32 -6.33
N PHE A 59 -4.02 -11.72 -7.49
CA PHE A 59 -4.69 -12.39 -8.62
C PHE A 59 -3.89 -13.61 -9.13
N LEU A 60 -2.60 -13.44 -9.39
CA LEU A 60 -1.73 -14.50 -9.91
C LEU A 60 -1.32 -15.50 -8.81
N SER A 61 -1.78 -15.30 -7.58
CA SER A 61 -1.40 -16.12 -6.43
C SER A 61 0.12 -16.29 -6.27
N LYS A 62 0.92 -15.27 -6.66
CA LYS A 62 2.38 -15.25 -6.55
C LYS A 62 2.81 -14.59 -5.22
N PRO A 63 3.19 -15.37 -4.19
CA PRO A 63 3.43 -14.81 -2.86
C PRO A 63 4.62 -13.85 -2.82
N ALA A 64 5.71 -14.19 -3.54
CA ALA A 64 6.91 -13.35 -3.61
C ALA A 64 6.61 -11.93 -4.12
N MET A 65 5.74 -11.81 -5.14
CA MET A 65 5.36 -10.50 -5.69
C MET A 65 4.58 -9.66 -4.69
N THR A 66 3.68 -10.29 -3.92
CA THR A 66 2.93 -9.61 -2.86
C THR A 66 3.85 -9.15 -1.74
N VAL A 67 4.75 -10.01 -1.27
CA VAL A 67 5.66 -9.71 -0.15
C VAL A 67 6.60 -8.56 -0.52
N VAL A 68 7.26 -8.64 -1.69
CA VAL A 68 8.19 -7.60 -2.15
C VAL A 68 7.46 -6.28 -2.34
N SER A 69 6.30 -6.29 -2.99
CA SER A 69 5.56 -5.05 -3.25
C SER A 69 5.02 -4.44 -1.96
N ALA A 70 4.53 -5.26 -1.02
CA ALA A 70 4.11 -4.80 0.31
C ALA A 70 5.28 -4.24 1.12
N PHE A 71 6.48 -4.81 1.02
CA PHE A 71 7.68 -4.27 1.67
C PHE A 71 8.03 -2.86 1.17
N PHE A 72 8.00 -2.63 -0.14
CA PHE A 72 8.22 -1.30 -0.70
C PHE A 72 7.13 -0.31 -0.29
N LEU A 73 5.85 -0.69 -0.38
CA LEU A 73 4.75 0.19 0.03
C LEU A 73 4.77 0.50 1.52
N PHE A 74 5.18 -0.46 2.36
CA PHE A 74 5.41 -0.24 3.78
C PHE A 74 6.49 0.83 3.99
N GLY A 75 7.66 0.67 3.37
CA GLY A 75 8.76 1.64 3.50
C GLY A 75 8.38 3.02 2.98
N LEU A 76 7.71 3.10 1.84
CA LEU A 76 7.23 4.36 1.27
C LEU A 76 6.18 5.04 2.17
N SER A 77 5.29 4.26 2.80
CA SER A 77 4.29 4.81 3.73
C SER A 77 4.93 5.32 5.02
N VAL A 78 5.97 4.64 5.53
CA VAL A 78 6.77 5.13 6.66
C VAL A 78 7.48 6.43 6.29
N TYR A 79 8.10 6.49 5.11
CA TYR A 79 8.76 7.71 4.63
C TYR A 79 7.77 8.87 4.54
N GLN A 80 6.60 8.66 3.93
CA GLN A 80 5.56 9.67 3.81
C GLN A 80 5.00 10.14 5.17
N LEU A 81 4.84 9.21 6.12
CA LEU A 81 4.44 9.54 7.48
C LEU A 81 5.45 10.47 8.17
N ILE A 82 6.75 10.23 7.98
CA ILE A 82 7.81 11.03 8.63
C ILE A 82 7.83 12.46 8.05
N ILE A 83 7.73 12.61 6.73
CA ILE A 83 7.81 13.95 6.10
C ILE A 83 6.54 14.77 6.27
N HIS A 84 5.37 14.12 6.41
CA HIS A 84 4.08 14.78 6.68
C HIS A 84 3.71 14.75 8.17
N PHE A 85 4.65 14.42 9.06
CA PHE A 85 4.35 14.31 10.48
C PHE A 85 4.00 15.69 11.04
N SER A 86 2.79 15.81 11.58
CA SER A 86 2.30 17.01 12.24
C SER A 86 2.33 16.85 13.76
N GLU A 87 2.48 17.95 14.50
CA GLU A 87 2.44 17.95 15.97
C GLU A 87 1.12 17.39 16.53
N LYS A 88 0.04 17.45 15.74
CA LYS A 88 -1.28 16.89 16.10
C LYS A 88 -1.67 15.80 15.10
N PRO A 89 -2.23 14.67 15.57
CA PRO A 89 -2.71 13.61 14.69
C PRO A 89 -3.80 14.18 13.76
N ASP A 90 -3.53 14.13 12.47
CA ASP A 90 -4.45 14.55 11.42
C ASP A 90 -4.87 13.35 10.55
N THR A 91 -5.78 13.60 9.61
CA THR A 91 -6.31 12.54 8.74
C THR A 91 -5.21 11.91 7.87
N ILE A 92 -4.20 12.68 7.48
CA ILE A 92 -3.08 12.21 6.64
C ILE A 92 -2.21 11.24 7.44
N THR A 93 -1.85 11.59 8.68
CA THR A 93 -1.11 10.73 9.61
C THR A 93 -1.83 9.40 9.79
N VAL A 94 -3.14 9.42 10.04
CA VAL A 94 -3.95 8.19 10.21
C VAL A 94 -3.95 7.36 8.93
N ALA A 95 -4.10 7.99 7.76
CA ALA A 95 -4.12 7.29 6.48
C ALA A 95 -2.79 6.53 6.22
N TYR A 96 -1.66 7.17 6.49
CA TYR A 96 -0.35 6.51 6.36
C TYR A 96 -0.15 5.41 7.42
N MET A 97 -0.58 5.60 8.66
CA MET A 97 -0.53 4.54 9.68
C MET A 97 -1.38 3.32 9.31
N LEU A 98 -2.56 3.53 8.72
CA LEU A 98 -3.39 2.45 8.20
C LEU A 98 -2.70 1.72 7.05
N SER A 99 -2.12 2.46 6.09
CA SER A 99 -1.33 1.88 5.00
C SER A 99 -0.18 1.02 5.53
N ILE A 100 0.60 1.54 6.49
CA ILE A 100 1.70 0.84 7.15
C ILE A 100 1.22 -0.48 7.77
N SER A 101 0.13 -0.42 8.56
CA SER A 101 -0.41 -1.62 9.21
C SER A 101 -0.86 -2.69 8.20
N ALA A 102 -1.52 -2.25 7.13
CA ALA A 102 -2.06 -3.14 6.11
C ALA A 102 -0.95 -3.79 5.27
N MET A 103 0.09 -3.02 4.92
CA MET A 103 1.26 -3.54 4.20
C MET A 103 2.10 -4.47 5.07
N LEU A 104 2.23 -4.19 6.37
CA LEU A 104 2.90 -5.10 7.31
C LEU A 104 2.22 -6.47 7.36
N VAL A 105 0.89 -6.52 7.32
CA VAL A 105 0.13 -7.77 7.26
C VAL A 105 0.42 -8.54 5.97
N LEU A 106 0.37 -7.88 4.81
CA LEU A 106 0.65 -8.53 3.52
C LEU A 106 2.12 -8.95 3.37
N PHE A 107 3.04 -8.17 3.93
CA PHE A 107 4.46 -8.52 4.00
C PHE A 107 4.68 -9.77 4.86
N SER A 108 4.03 -9.85 6.03
CA SER A 108 4.22 -10.95 6.98
C SER A 108 3.59 -12.26 6.53
N VAL A 109 2.46 -12.20 5.81
CA VAL A 109 1.66 -13.38 5.48
C VAL A 109 1.72 -13.74 3.98
N GLY A 110 2.08 -12.79 3.12
CA GLY A 110 2.09 -12.96 1.67
C GLY A 110 0.71 -13.31 1.12
N ASN A 111 0.61 -14.51 0.51
CA ASN A 111 -0.64 -15.06 -0.04
C ASN A 111 -1.13 -16.31 0.71
N LYS A 112 -0.71 -16.54 1.97
CA LYS A 112 -1.15 -17.74 2.69
C LYS A 112 -2.69 -17.78 2.73
N LYS A 113 -3.24 -18.93 2.34
CA LYS A 113 -4.67 -19.25 2.42
C LYS A 113 -5.07 -19.53 3.87
#